data_AF-A0A937CD00-F1
#
_entry.id   AF-A0A937CD00-F1
#
_cell.length_a   1.000
_cell.length_b   1.000
_cell.length_c   1.000
_cell.angle_alpha   90.00
_cell.angle_beta   90.00
_cell.angle_gamma   90.00
#
_symmetry.space_group_name_H-M   'P 1'
#
loop_
_entity.id
_entity.type
_entity.pdbx_description
1 polymer ?
#
loop_
_entity_poly.entity_id
_entity_poly.type
_entity_poly.pdbx_seq_one_letter_code
_entity_poly.pdbx_strand_id
1 'polypeptide(L)' 'MKELLQQYAAYNIWATKLLTDRINKLSDEEINRQIISSFPSLYKTLQHMWLAEEVWWKRLKLTENIVWKVLSLPAHLVK' A
#
# COMPACT_ATOMS: atom_id res chain seq x y z
N MET A 1 13.58 -20.95 8.11
CA MET A 1 13.12 -19.98 7.08
C MET A 1 11.64 -20.09 6.76
N LYS A 2 11.09 -21.28 6.42
CA LYS A 2 9.66 -21.44 6.08
C LYS A 2 8.70 -20.88 7.14
N GLU A 3 8.87 -21.30 8.39
CA GLU A 3 8.02 -20.87 9.50
C GLU A 3 8.08 -19.35 9.74
N LEU A 4 9.29 -18.78 9.76
CA LEU A 4 9.50 -17.35 9.89
C LEU A 4 8.78 -16.54 8.78
N LEU A 5 8.86 -17.00 7.52
CA LEU A 5 8.16 -16.36 6.41
C LEU A 5 6.63 -16.48 6.54
N GLN A 6 6.13 -17.60 7.05
CA GLN A 6 4.70 -17.76 7.33
C GLN A 6 4.21 -16.84 8.45
N GLN A 7 5.02 -16.66 9.50
CA GLN A 7 4.73 -15.71 10.57
C GLN A 7 4.71 -14.27 10.06
N TYR A 8 5.66 -13.88 9.21
CA TYR A 8 5.65 -12.55 8.58
C TYR A 8 4.45 -12.34 7.66
N ALA A 9 4.04 -13.35 6.89
CA ALA A 9 2.85 -13.28 6.05
C ALA A 9 1.57 -13.12 6.89
N ALA A 10 1.45 -13.89 7.98
CA ALA A 10 0.33 -13.76 8.92
C ALA A 10 0.29 -12.39 9.60
N TYR A 11 1.46 -11.87 10.02
CA TYR A 11 1.58 -10.54 10.58
C TYR A 11 1.17 -9.46 9.57
N ASN A 12 1.62 -9.56 8.32
CA ASN A 12 1.26 -8.60 7.28
C ASN A 12 -0.26 -8.54 7.06
N ILE A 13 -0.94 -9.70 6.98
CA ILE A 13 -2.41 -9.74 6.87
C ILE A 13 -3.09 -9.05 8.06
N TRP A 14 -2.64 -9.34 9.27
CA TRP A 14 -3.18 -8.71 10.49
C TRP A 14 -2.97 -7.18 10.48
N ALA A 15 -1.75 -6.73 10.16
CA ALA A 15 -1.39 -5.32 10.16
C ALA A 15 -2.16 -4.54 9.09
N THR A 16 -2.25 -5.08 7.87
CA THR A 16 -3.02 -4.48 6.77
C THR A 16 -4.50 -4.36 7.15
N LYS A 17 -5.10 -5.41 7.72
CA LYS A 17 -6.50 -5.36 8.20
C LYS A 17 -6.70 -4.27 9.25
N LEU A 18 -5.84 -4.21 10.27
CA LEU A 18 -5.93 -3.21 11.33
C LEU A 18 -5.84 -1.78 10.76
N LEU A 19 -4.92 -1.56 9.82
CA LEU A 19 -4.76 -0.27 9.14
C LEU A 19 -6.01 0.08 8.33
N THR A 20 -6.48 -0.81 7.46
CA THR A 20 -7.67 -0.57 6.62
C THR A 20 -8.90 -0.28 7.47
N ASP A 21 -9.11 -1.01 8.57
CA ASP A 21 -10.23 -0.79 9.51
C ASP A 21 -10.20 0.60 10.17
N ARG A 22 -9.01 1.20 10.31
CA ARG A 22 -8.84 2.56 10.84
C ARG A 22 -9.02 3.62 9.77
N ILE A 23 -8.43 3.40 8.60
CA ILE A 23 -8.44 4.36 7.48
C ILE A 23 -9.84 4.53 6.91
N ASN A 24 -10.64 3.46 6.86
CA ASN A 24 -12.03 3.51 6.41
C ASN A 24 -12.94 4.42 7.27
N LYS A 25 -12.46 4.89 8.42
CA LYS A 25 -13.19 5.81 9.30
C LYS A 25 -12.78 7.27 9.14
N LEU A 26 -11.72 7.53 8.37
CA LEU A 26 -11.24 8.88 8.11
C LEU A 26 -12.05 9.50 6.99
N SER A 27 -12.29 10.81 7.10
CA SER A 27 -12.79 11.63 6.00
C SER A 27 -11.72 11.84 4.92
N ASP A 28 -12.17 12.26 3.74
CA ASP A 28 -11.28 12.61 2.62
C ASP A 28 -10.31 13.73 3.00
N GLU A 29 -10.74 14.68 3.83
CA GLU A 29 -9.88 15.76 4.34
C GLU A 29 -8.78 15.20 5.26
N GLU A 30 -9.14 14.33 6.21
CA GLU A 30 -8.20 13.75 7.17
C GLU A 30 -7.15 12.88 6.49
N ILE A 31 -7.54 12.04 5.53
CA ILE A 31 -6.62 11.13 4.84
C ILE A 31 -5.68 11.88 3.88
N ASN A 32 -6.13 12.99 3.28
CA ASN A 32 -5.34 13.80 2.35
C ASN A 32 -4.58 14.97 3.00
N ARG A 33 -4.80 15.24 4.29
CA ARG A 33 -4.15 16.33 5.02
C ARG A 33 -2.63 16.28 4.85
N GLN A 34 -2.07 17.42 4.43
CA GLN A 34 -0.63 17.57 4.23
C GLN A 34 0.08 17.61 5.59
N ILE A 35 1.15 16.81 5.71
CA ILE A 35 2.03 16.77 6.88
C ILE A 35 3.48 16.72 6.41
N ILE A 36 4.41 17.25 7.21
CA ILE A 36 5.85 17.18 6.93
C ILE A 36 6.30 15.73 7.16
N SER A 37 6.51 15.00 6.07
CA SER A 37 6.86 13.57 6.05
C SER A 37 7.48 13.21 4.70
N SER A 38 8.15 12.05 4.61
CA SER A 38 8.67 11.50 3.34
C SER A 38 7.55 11.27 2.30
N PHE A 39 6.34 10.95 2.75
CA PHE A 39 5.12 10.93 1.93
C PHE A 39 4.13 11.93 2.54
N PRO A 40 3.80 13.03 1.86
CA PRO A 40 3.17 14.19 2.49
C PRO A 40 1.64 14.05 2.66
N SER A 41 1.16 12.87 3.07
CA SER A 41 -0.18 12.62 3.63
C SER A 41 -0.29 11.15 4.06
N LEU A 42 -1.33 10.81 4.83
CA LEU A 42 -1.65 9.41 5.11
C LEU A 42 -1.97 8.66 3.81
N TYR A 43 -2.75 9.27 2.92
CA TYR A 43 -3.07 8.70 1.61
C TYR A 43 -1.82 8.33 0.80
N LYS A 44 -0.87 9.26 0.64
CA LYS A 44 0.37 9.00 -0.12
C LYS A 44 1.25 7.94 0.54
N THR A 45 1.24 7.87 1.87
CA THR A 45 1.94 6.81 2.62
C THR A 45 1.34 5.44 2.32
N LEU A 46 0.01 5.33 2.31
CA LEU A 46 -0.70 4.08 2.01
C LEU A 46 -0.51 3.64 0.57
N GLN A 47 -0.56 4.58 -0.37
CA GLN A 47 -0.23 4.30 -1.78
C GLN A 47 1.18 3.74 -1.91
N HIS A 48 2.17 4.30 -1.20
CA HIS A 48 3.53 3.78 -1.21
C HIS A 48 3.61 2.35 -0.65
N MET A 49 2.98 2.08 0.49
CA MET A 49 2.94 0.74 1.09
C MET A 49 2.30 -0.29 0.14
N TRP A 50 1.15 0.05 -0.44
CA TRP A 50 0.45 -0.79 -1.41
C TRP A 50 1.32 -1.11 -2.63
N LEU A 51 2.01 -0.10 -3.16
CA LEU A 51 2.91 -0.29 -4.30
C LEU A 51 4.08 -1.22 -3.96
N ALA A 52 4.69 -1.04 -2.79
CA ALA A 52 5.76 -1.92 -2.34
C ALA A 52 5.28 -3.37 -2.23
N GLU A 53 4.10 -3.60 -1.64
CA GLU A 53 3.48 -4.93 -1.54
C GLU A 53 3.23 -5.55 -2.92
N GLU A 54 2.61 -4.80 -3.83
CA GLU A 54 2.32 -5.26 -5.19
C GLU A 54 3.60 -5.68 -5.93
N VAL A 55 4.67 -4.89 -5.82
CA VAL A 55 5.95 -5.15 -6.48
C VAL A 55 6.62 -6.39 -5.94
N TRP A 56 6.72 -6.52 -4.62
CA TRP A 56 7.35 -7.68 -4.02
C TRP A 56 6.54 -8.95 -4.26
N TRP A 57 5.21 -8.85 -4.27
CA TRP A 57 4.34 -9.97 -4.64
C TRP A 57 4.55 -10.41 -6.09
N LYS A 58 4.60 -9.47 -7.04
CA LYS A 58 4.91 -9.77 -8.45
C LYS A 58 6.29 -10.40 -8.61
N ARG A 59 7.30 -9.92 -7.88
CA ARG A 59 8.66 -10.51 -7.89
C ARG A 59 8.67 -11.93 -7.33
N LEU A 60 7.96 -12.19 -6.24
CA LEU A 60 7.81 -13.54 -5.68
C LEU A 60 7.11 -14.50 -6.67
N LYS A 61 6.24 -13.97 -7.53
CA LYS A 61 5.58 -14.71 -8.61
C LYS A 61 6.40 -14.82 -9.89
N LEU A 62 7.64 -14.31 -9.89
CA LEU A 62 8.52 -14.28 -11.06
C LEU A 62 7.88 -13.59 -12.27
N THR A 63 7.05 -12.56 -12.03
CA THR A 63 6.46 -11.76 -13.10
C THR A 63 7.56 -10.97 -13.81
N GLU A 64 7.86 -11.33 -15.05
CA GLU A 64 8.95 -10.73 -15.84
C GLU A 64 8.69 -9.26 -16.21
N ASN A 65 7.43 -8.91 -16.50
CA ASN A 65 7.03 -7.56 -16.90
C ASN A 65 6.12 -6.94 -15.85
N ILE A 66 6.70 -6.16 -14.94
CA ILE A 66 5.94 -5.43 -13.91
C ILE A 66 5.28 -4.21 -14.56
N VAL A 67 4.00 -4.34 -14.90
CA VAL A 67 3.16 -3.18 -15.28
C VAL A 67 2.69 -2.47 -14.02
N TRP A 68 2.99 -1.17 -13.93
CA TRP A 68 2.61 -0.31 -12.81
C TRP A 68 1.21 0.25 -13.02
N LYS A 69 0.22 -0.26 -12.28
CA LYS A 69 -1.17 0.23 -12.40
C LYS A 69 -1.34 1.67 -11.92
N VAL A 70 -0.59 2.10 -10.89
CA VAL A 70 -0.66 3.49 -10.38
C VAL A 70 -0.07 4.53 -11.36
N LEU A 71 0.88 4.14 -12.21
CA LEU A 71 1.47 5.04 -13.22
C LEU A 71 0.71 5.03 -14.56
N SER A 72 -0.34 4.22 -14.69
CA SER A 72 -1.15 4.11 -15.91
C SER A 72 -2.58 4.62 -15.75
N LEU A 73 -2.97 5.06 -14.53
CA LEU A 73 -4.21 5.80 -14.34
C LEU A 73 -3.99 7.26 -14.75
N PRO A 74 -4.78 7.80 -15.68
CA PRO A 74 -4.68 9.21 -16.02
C PRO A 74 -5.04 10.06 -14.79
N ALA A 75 -4.35 11.19 -14.62
CA ALA A 75 -4.40 12.04 -13.43
C ALA A 75 -5.82 12.49 -13.00
N HIS A 76 -6.84 12.34 -13.85
CA HIS A 76 -8.23 12.67 -13.56
C HIS A 76 -9.02 11.58 -12.82
N LEU A 77 -8.48 10.35 -12.72
CA LEU A 77 -9.12 9.22 -12.02
C LEU A 77 -8.53 8.94 -10.64
N VAL A 78 -7.43 9.62 -10.29
CA VAL A 78 -6.93 9.70 -8.91
C VAL A 78 -7.60 10.92 -8.27
N LYS A 79 -8.88 10.77 -7.92
CA LYS A 79 -9.57 11.66 -6.99
C LYS A 79 -9.63 10.99 -5.63
#